data_AF-A0A4S3JMZ0-F1
#
_entry.id   AF-A0A4S3JMZ0-F1
#
_cell.length_a   1.000
_cell.length_b   1.000
_cell.length_c   1.000
_cell.angle_alpha   90.00
_cell.angle_beta   90.00
_cell.angle_gamma   90.00
#
_symmetry.space_group_name_H-M   'P 1'
#
loop_
_entity.id
_entity.type
_entity.pdbx_description
1 polymer ?
#
loop_
_entity_poly.entity_id
_entity_poly.type
_entity_poly.pdbx_seq_one_letter_code
_entity_poly.pdbx_strand_id
1 'polypeptide(L)'
;MLLSIVPHQEPRFLIPCVPLLLSCLRIPKSRWFLAAWVIFNAALGFLMGVYHQGGIVPAQLAIPSIISANAVTPNGAPLGSAPVSAVVLWWKTYSPPLWLLGDSANHSLDIESRDLMGMSGPEMDKELRKLIPSCPSRNKNGAEDLDTELARHPDAVFIVAPKSAKYLDSYTKLESDRPDLELHELWSYSKHINMDDLDFGTDGIISTLRRVIGRRGLAVWAVRRHCTRETDEI
;
A
#
# COMPACT_ATOMS: atom_id res chain seq x y z
N MET A 1 28.98 23.90 -2.73
CA MET A 1 29.94 22.84 -2.32
C MET A 1 29.92 22.51 -0.82
N LEU A 2 29.43 23.36 0.08
CA LEU A 2 29.31 23.03 1.52
C LEU A 2 28.23 22.00 1.86
N LEU A 3 27.16 21.89 1.06
CA LEU A 3 26.04 20.95 1.32
C LEU A 3 26.41 19.47 1.08
N SER A 4 27.57 19.18 0.49
CA SER A 4 28.05 17.82 0.21
C SER A 4 28.81 17.18 1.38
N ILE A 5 29.02 17.91 2.48
CA ILE A 5 29.82 17.45 3.63
C ILE A 5 28.97 16.67 4.63
N VAL A 6 27.64 16.87 4.61
CA VAL A 6 26.71 16.12 5.46
C VAL A 6 26.13 14.96 4.64
N PRO A 7 26.49 13.70 4.94
CA PRO A 7 25.84 12.57 4.31
C PRO A 7 24.39 12.57 4.78
N HIS A 8 23.45 12.55 3.83
CA HIS A 8 21.99 12.49 4.03
C HIS A 8 21.24 13.83 4.09
N GLN A 9 21.54 14.76 3.18
CA GLN A 9 20.54 15.79 2.87
C GLN A 9 19.50 15.22 1.91
N GLU A 10 18.34 14.82 2.45
CA GLU A 10 17.15 14.69 1.62
C GLU A 10 16.82 16.07 1.02
N PRO A 11 16.49 16.19 -0.27
CA PRO A 11 16.21 17.47 -0.93
C PRO A 11 15.17 18.34 -0.22
N ARG A 12 14.27 17.73 0.58
CA ARG A 12 13.30 18.44 1.41
C ARG A 12 13.93 19.36 2.46
N PHE A 13 15.14 19.05 2.94
CA PHE A 13 15.85 19.89 3.90
C PHE A 13 16.44 21.16 3.28
N LEU A 14 16.43 21.28 1.95
CA LEU A 14 16.81 22.48 1.21
C LEU A 14 15.61 23.40 0.92
N ILE A 15 14.38 23.00 1.26
CA ILE A 15 13.19 23.83 1.11
C ILE A 15 13.35 25.21 1.82
N PRO A 16 13.96 25.31 3.01
CA PRO A 16 14.24 26.61 3.64
C PRO A 16 15.20 27.52 2.85
N CYS A 17 15.98 26.96 1.90
CA CYS A 17 16.83 27.75 1.01
C CYS A 17 16.08 28.30 -0.21
N VAL A 18 14.85 27.84 -0.48
CA VAL A 18 14.03 28.30 -1.61
C VAL A 18 13.69 29.79 -1.50
N PRO A 19 13.28 30.36 -0.34
CA PRO A 19 13.08 31.80 -0.19
C PRO A 19 14.34 32.63 -0.47
N LEU A 20 15.52 32.14 -0.06
CA LEU A 20 16.80 32.80 -0.32
C LEU A 20 17.12 32.79 -1.83
N LEU A 21 16.95 31.65 -2.51
CA LEU A 21 17.09 31.56 -3.96
C LEU A 21 16.11 32.49 -4.69
N LEU A 22 14.86 32.55 -4.25
CA LEU A 22 13.85 33.44 -4.83
C LEU A 22 14.17 34.92 -4.59
N SER A 23 14.81 35.28 -3.46
CA SER A 23 15.27 36.64 -3.19
C SER A 23 16.41 37.10 -4.12
N CYS A 24 17.20 36.14 -4.62
CA CYS A 24 18.26 36.40 -5.59
C CYS A 24 17.74 36.52 -7.03
N LEU A 25 16.51 36.11 -7.31
CA LEU A 25 15.90 36.13 -8.63
C LEU A 25 14.98 37.35 -8.79
N ARG A 26 15.17 38.13 -9.86
CA ARG A 26 14.24 39.20 -10.22
C ARG A 26 12.99 38.61 -10.84
N ILE A 27 11.87 38.64 -10.12
CA ILE A 27 10.58 38.20 -10.64
C ILE A 27 10.15 39.14 -11.78
N PRO A 28 9.87 38.63 -12.98
CA PRO A 28 9.44 39.47 -14.10
C PRO A 28 8.05 40.05 -13.80
N LYS A 29 7.89 41.37 -14.00
CA LYS A 29 6.62 42.10 -13.78
C LYS A 29 5.62 41.92 -14.93
N SER A 30 5.50 40.71 -15.47
CA SER A 30 4.65 40.40 -16.62
C SER A 30 3.32 39.79 -16.18
N ARG A 31 2.20 40.29 -16.71
CA ARG A 31 0.86 39.71 -16.50
C ARG A 31 0.78 38.28 -17.04
N TRP A 32 1.49 37.98 -18.14
CA TRP A 32 1.57 36.64 -18.70
C TRP A 32 2.35 35.68 -17.81
N PHE A 33 3.44 36.15 -17.22
CA PHE A 33 4.19 35.36 -16.24
C PHE A 33 3.34 35.06 -15.02
N LEU A 34 2.65 36.06 -14.47
CA LEU A 34 1.74 35.86 -13.33
C LEU A 34 0.62 34.88 -13.69
N ALA A 35 -0.01 35.03 -14.85
CA ALA A 35 -1.06 34.12 -15.30
C ALA A 35 -0.54 32.68 -15.45
N ALA A 36 0.61 32.49 -16.10
CA ALA A 36 1.23 31.18 -16.24
C ALA A 36 1.60 30.57 -14.89
N TRP A 37 2.13 31.37 -13.96
CA TRP A 37 2.46 30.94 -12.60
C TRP A 37 1.21 30.52 -11.82
N VAL A 38 0.12 31.30 -11.88
CA VAL A 38 -1.15 30.95 -11.23
C VAL A 38 -1.71 29.65 -11.82
N ILE A 39 -1.77 29.53 -13.15
CA ILE A 39 -2.26 28.33 -13.83
C ILE A 39 -1.42 27.10 -13.44
N PHE A 40 -0.10 27.24 -13.44
CA PHE A 40 0.82 26.18 -13.06
C PHE A 40 0.59 25.70 -11.61
N ASN A 41 0.49 26.63 -10.65
CA ASN A 41 0.25 26.27 -9.25
C ASN A 41 -1.15 25.70 -9.04
N ALA A 42 -2.17 26.20 -9.74
CA ALA A 42 -3.51 25.62 -9.69
C ALA A 42 -3.50 24.20 -10.25
N ALA A 43 -2.83 23.96 -11.37
CA ALA A 43 -2.70 22.64 -11.99
C ALA A 43 -1.93 21.66 -11.10
N LEU A 44 -0.77 22.07 -10.56
CA LEU A 44 0.00 21.23 -9.64
C LEU A 44 -0.69 21.04 -8.29
N GLY A 45 -1.35 22.04 -7.75
CA GLY A 45 -2.14 21.93 -6.53
C GLY A 45 -3.29 20.94 -6.70
N PHE A 46 -3.96 20.96 -7.86
CA PHE A 46 -4.99 19.98 -8.19
C PHE A 46 -4.40 18.57 -8.39
N LEU A 47 -3.30 18.44 -9.14
CA LEU A 47 -2.64 17.15 -9.36
C LEU A 47 -2.14 16.54 -8.03
N MET A 48 -1.36 17.30 -7.26
CA MET A 48 -0.75 16.82 -6.03
C MET A 48 -1.77 16.67 -4.89
N GLY A 49 -2.70 17.62 -4.74
CA GLY A 49 -3.70 17.58 -3.69
C GLY A 49 -4.80 16.55 -3.95
N VAL A 50 -5.40 16.56 -5.14
CA VAL A 50 -6.57 15.69 -5.43
C VAL A 50 -6.15 14.32 -5.92
N TYR A 51 -5.18 14.23 -6.84
CA TYR A 51 -4.81 12.94 -7.45
C TYR A 51 -3.64 12.27 -6.75
N HIS A 52 -2.61 12.96 -6.31
CA HIS A 52 -1.51 12.27 -5.63
C HIS A 52 -1.89 11.89 -4.20
N GLN A 53 -2.33 12.86 -3.38
CA GLN A 53 -2.65 12.62 -1.97
C GLN A 53 -4.08 12.12 -1.73
N GLY A 54 -5.01 12.37 -2.66
CA GLY A 54 -6.43 12.16 -2.42
C GLY A 54 -6.85 10.71 -2.17
N GLY A 55 -6.04 9.71 -2.54
CA GLY A 55 -6.32 8.30 -2.23
C GLY A 55 -5.78 7.85 -0.87
N ILE A 56 -4.68 8.44 -0.41
CA ILE A 56 -3.91 7.98 0.75
C ILE A 56 -4.69 8.21 2.06
N VAL A 57 -5.19 9.44 2.25
CA VAL A 57 -5.94 9.81 3.48
C VAL A 57 -7.26 9.05 3.59
N PRO A 58 -8.12 8.96 2.54
CA PRO A 58 -9.34 8.17 2.63
C PRO A 58 -9.10 6.68 2.85
N ALA A 59 -8.04 6.10 2.26
CA ALA A 59 -7.69 4.71 2.51
C ALA A 59 -7.38 4.47 3.98
N GLN A 60 -6.54 5.31 4.59
CA GLN A 60 -6.20 5.20 6.01
C GLN A 60 -7.41 5.30 6.93
N LEU A 61 -8.31 6.24 6.65
CA LEU A 61 -9.55 6.40 7.42
C LEU A 61 -10.52 5.21 7.24
N ALA A 62 -10.47 4.54 6.09
CA ALA A 62 -11.33 3.39 5.80
C ALA A 62 -10.82 2.08 6.41
N ILE A 63 -9.49 1.92 6.57
CA ILE A 63 -8.83 0.68 7.04
C ILE A 63 -9.50 0.07 8.29
N PRO A 64 -9.76 0.80 9.40
CA PRO A 64 -10.36 0.19 10.59
C PRO A 64 -11.74 -0.44 10.33
N SER A 65 -12.56 0.21 9.50
CA SER A 65 -13.88 -0.32 9.11
C SER A 65 -13.78 -1.52 8.16
N ILE A 66 -12.80 -1.51 7.25
CA ILE A 66 -12.53 -2.65 6.36
C ILE A 66 -12.09 -3.86 7.17
N ILE A 67 -11.17 -3.69 8.12
CA ILE A 67 -10.64 -4.78 8.96
C ILE A 67 -11.76 -5.34 9.83
N SER A 68 -12.50 -4.51 10.55
CA SER A 68 -13.58 -4.98 11.42
C SER A 68 -14.68 -5.75 10.68
N ALA A 69 -14.97 -5.39 9.42
CA ALA A 69 -15.97 -6.08 8.60
C ALA A 69 -15.46 -7.38 7.94
N ASN A 70 -14.15 -7.55 7.76
CA ASN A 70 -13.57 -8.63 6.94
C ASN A 70 -12.57 -9.53 7.68
N ALA A 71 -12.15 -9.16 8.89
CA ALA A 71 -11.32 -10.02 9.73
C ALA A 71 -12.15 -11.22 10.19
N VAL A 72 -11.70 -12.41 9.81
CA VAL A 72 -12.28 -13.68 10.23
C VAL A 72 -11.30 -14.31 11.20
N THR A 73 -11.75 -14.65 12.41
CA THR A 73 -10.91 -15.40 13.35
C THR A 73 -10.56 -16.77 12.77
N PRO A 74 -9.43 -17.39 13.15
CA PRO A 74 -9.04 -18.73 12.68
C PRO A 74 -10.14 -19.82 12.83
N ASN A 75 -11.12 -19.60 13.72
CA ASN A 75 -12.23 -20.51 13.98
C ASN A 75 -13.52 -20.18 13.19
N GLY A 76 -13.51 -19.23 12.26
CA GLY A 76 -14.66 -18.91 11.40
C GLY A 76 -15.84 -18.22 12.12
N ALA A 77 -15.66 -17.78 13.37
CA ALA A 77 -16.69 -17.10 14.13
C ALA A 77 -16.70 -15.57 13.82
N PRO A 78 -17.87 -14.96 13.55
CA PRO A 78 -18.03 -13.52 13.50
C PRO A 78 -17.68 -12.89 14.85
N LEU A 79 -16.88 -11.82 14.82
CA LEU A 79 -16.17 -11.28 15.96
C LEU A 79 -17.09 -10.53 16.93
N GLY A 80 -17.24 -11.04 18.16
CA GLY A 80 -18.02 -10.40 19.23
C GLY A 80 -17.22 -9.90 20.44
N SER A 81 -15.93 -10.21 20.60
CA SER A 81 -15.21 -9.84 21.84
C SER A 81 -13.68 -10.02 21.89
N ALA A 82 -13.01 -10.58 20.88
CA ALA A 82 -11.57 -10.86 20.93
C ALA A 82 -10.72 -9.78 20.21
N PRO A 83 -9.52 -9.45 20.72
CA PRO A 83 -8.56 -8.60 20.01
C PRO A 83 -8.11 -9.26 18.70
N VAL A 84 -8.26 -8.54 17.59
CA VAL A 84 -7.81 -8.93 16.25
C VAL A 84 -6.53 -8.19 15.91
N SER A 85 -5.49 -8.93 15.56
CA SER A 85 -4.24 -8.38 15.05
C SER A 85 -4.26 -8.37 13.52
N ALA A 86 -4.05 -7.21 12.91
CA ALA A 86 -4.06 -7.05 11.46
C ALA A 86 -2.82 -6.30 10.99
N VAL A 87 -2.22 -6.79 9.89
CA VAL A 87 -1.08 -6.12 9.23
C VAL A 87 -1.55 -5.48 7.92
N VAL A 88 -1.25 -4.21 7.74
CA VAL A 88 -1.49 -3.46 6.50
C VAL A 88 -0.18 -3.10 5.83
N LEU A 89 0.04 -3.62 4.63
CA LEU A 89 1.24 -3.39 3.84
C LEU A 89 0.99 -2.29 2.80
N TRP A 90 1.74 -1.20 2.84
CA TRP A 90 1.68 -0.13 1.84
C TRP A 90 2.73 -0.38 0.76
N TRP A 91 2.30 -0.88 -0.40
CA TRP A 91 3.20 -1.30 -1.47
C TRP A 91 3.14 -0.37 -2.69
N LYS A 92 4.32 0.04 -3.18
CA LYS A 92 4.50 1.06 -4.24
C LYS A 92 3.90 2.44 -3.92
N THR A 93 3.52 2.67 -2.67
CA THR A 93 3.01 3.93 -2.12
C THR A 93 3.45 4.04 -0.66
N TYR A 94 3.62 5.26 -0.14
CA TYR A 94 3.90 5.48 1.28
C TYR A 94 2.62 5.44 2.11
N SER A 95 2.71 4.92 3.33
CA SER A 95 1.65 5.01 4.33
C SER A 95 1.55 6.43 4.89
N PRO A 96 0.33 6.90 5.22
CA PRO A 96 0.16 8.15 5.94
C PRO A 96 0.42 7.96 7.44
N PRO A 97 0.52 9.07 8.20
CA PRO A 97 0.75 9.00 9.63
C PRO A 97 -0.27 8.11 10.38
N LEU A 98 0.23 7.28 11.29
CA LEU A 98 -0.56 6.28 12.01
C LEU A 98 -1.69 6.89 12.88
N TRP A 99 -1.52 8.11 13.37
CA TRP A 99 -2.56 8.79 14.17
C TRP A 99 -3.89 8.98 13.43
N LEU A 100 -3.88 8.92 12.09
CA LEU A 100 -5.08 9.01 11.27
C LEU A 100 -5.95 7.74 11.34
N LEU A 101 -5.42 6.61 11.84
CA LEU A 101 -6.21 5.41 12.15
C LEU A 101 -7.16 5.62 13.34
N GLY A 102 -6.98 6.70 14.11
CA GLY A 102 -7.75 7.00 15.31
C GLY A 102 -7.20 6.32 16.55
N ASP A 103 -7.88 6.55 17.68
CA ASP A 103 -7.48 5.98 18.97
C ASP A 103 -8.03 4.56 19.13
N SER A 104 -7.13 3.60 19.33
CA SER A 104 -7.45 2.18 19.57
C SER A 104 -8.02 1.92 20.97
N ALA A 105 -8.14 2.94 21.81
CA ALA A 105 -8.55 2.83 23.22
C ALA A 105 -9.91 2.14 23.47
N ASN A 106 -10.76 1.97 22.45
CA ASN A 106 -12.07 1.33 22.58
C ASN A 106 -12.32 0.12 21.66
N HIS A 107 -11.31 -0.33 20.90
CA HIS A 107 -11.50 -1.42 19.95
C HIS A 107 -10.50 -2.54 20.15
N SER A 108 -11.01 -3.76 20.06
CA SER A 108 -10.29 -5.02 20.01
C SER A 108 -9.54 -5.19 18.67
N LEU A 109 -8.83 -4.15 18.21
CA LEU A 109 -8.16 -4.09 16.91
C LEU A 109 -6.74 -3.54 17.09
N ASP A 110 -5.76 -4.39 16.84
CA ASP A 110 -4.34 -4.07 16.81
C ASP A 110 -3.89 -4.01 15.35
N ILE A 111 -3.62 -2.81 14.83
CA ILE A 111 -3.28 -2.58 13.42
C ILE A 111 -1.81 -2.20 13.31
N GLU A 112 -1.03 -3.08 12.69
CA GLU A 112 0.35 -2.81 12.31
C GLU A 112 0.41 -2.34 10.85
N SER A 113 0.93 -1.14 10.59
CA SER A 113 1.14 -0.64 9.23
C SER A 113 2.61 -0.72 8.85
N ARG A 114 2.93 -1.28 7.68
CA ARG A 114 4.31 -1.42 7.18
C ARG A 114 4.47 -0.77 5.81
N ASP A 115 5.50 0.07 5.68
CA ASP A 115 5.88 0.68 4.41
C ASP A 115 6.78 -0.24 3.60
N LEU A 116 6.29 -0.65 2.43
CA LEU A 116 7.03 -1.45 1.44
C LEU A 116 7.33 -0.63 0.19
N MET A 117 7.48 0.70 0.35
CA MET A 117 7.88 1.56 -0.75
C MET A 117 9.25 1.12 -1.31
N GLY A 118 9.35 1.01 -2.63
CA GLY A 118 10.58 0.61 -3.33
C GLY A 118 10.85 -0.90 -3.34
N MET A 119 10.08 -1.71 -2.59
CA MET A 119 10.21 -3.16 -2.60
C MET A 119 9.77 -3.75 -3.96
N SER A 120 10.56 -4.67 -4.50
CA SER A 120 10.21 -5.36 -5.75
C SER A 120 9.02 -6.31 -5.57
N GLY A 121 8.35 -6.67 -6.67
CA GLY A 121 7.23 -7.63 -6.63
C GLY A 121 7.60 -8.98 -5.96
N PRO A 122 8.71 -9.63 -6.38
CA PRO A 122 9.14 -10.89 -5.78
C PRO A 122 9.49 -10.80 -4.29
N GLU A 123 10.06 -9.68 -3.83
CA GLU A 123 10.34 -9.47 -2.41
C GLU A 123 9.06 -9.27 -1.61
N MET A 124 8.08 -8.54 -2.17
CA MET A 124 6.76 -8.36 -1.57
C MET A 124 6.01 -9.70 -1.46
N ASP A 125 6.08 -10.56 -2.48
CA ASP A 125 5.54 -11.94 -2.42
C ASP A 125 6.18 -12.74 -1.28
N LYS A 126 7.50 -12.65 -1.11
CA LYS A 126 8.21 -13.29 -0.01
C LYS A 126 7.75 -12.76 1.35
N GLU A 127 7.49 -11.47 1.50
CA GLU A 127 6.95 -10.89 2.74
C GLU A 127 5.52 -11.38 3.02
N LEU A 128 4.65 -11.45 2.01
CA LEU A 128 3.30 -12.01 2.16
C LEU A 128 3.34 -13.46 2.65
N ARG A 129 4.22 -14.28 2.06
CA ARG A 129 4.36 -15.71 2.42
C ARG A 129 4.87 -15.92 3.84
N LYS A 130 5.65 -14.98 4.39
CA LYS A 130 6.07 -15.02 5.80
C LYS A 130 4.93 -14.69 6.75
N LEU A 131 4.06 -13.75 6.37
CA LEU A 131 2.97 -13.28 7.21
C LEU A 131 1.79 -14.24 7.24
N ILE A 132 1.51 -14.91 6.11
CA ILE A 132 0.33 -15.76 5.95
C ILE A 132 0.71 -17.22 6.24
N PRO A 133 0.09 -17.86 7.24
CA PRO A 133 0.43 -19.24 7.59
C PRO A 133 0.19 -20.20 6.43
N SER A 134 0.98 -21.27 6.38
CA SER A 134 0.77 -22.38 5.45
C SER A 134 -0.56 -23.08 5.74
N CYS A 135 -1.13 -23.72 4.72
CA CYS A 135 -2.34 -24.51 4.91
C CYS A 135 -2.09 -25.67 5.89
N PRO A 136 -3.05 -26.00 6.76
CA PRO A 136 -2.92 -27.15 7.66
C PRO A 136 -2.71 -28.43 6.85
N SER A 137 -1.54 -29.06 6.99
CA SER A 137 -1.32 -30.41 6.45
C SER A 137 -2.08 -31.40 7.32
N ARG A 138 -2.99 -32.18 6.72
CA ARG A 138 -3.63 -33.30 7.43
C ARG A 138 -2.62 -34.42 7.60
N ASN A 139 -1.82 -34.37 8.66
CA ASN A 139 -0.97 -35.49 9.03
C ASN A 139 -1.88 -36.69 9.36
N LYS A 140 -1.67 -37.83 8.69
CA LYS A 140 -2.51 -39.05 8.86
C LYS A 140 -2.40 -39.67 10.25
N ASN A 141 -1.45 -39.22 11.05
CA ASN A 141 -1.30 -39.55 12.45
C ASN A 141 -1.52 -38.24 13.20
N GLY A 142 -2.54 -38.17 14.07
CA GLY A 142 -2.97 -36.95 14.77
C GLY A 142 -1.97 -36.38 15.77
N ALA A 143 -0.76 -36.08 15.30
CA ALA A 143 0.16 -35.16 15.93
C ALA A 143 0.05 -33.86 15.15
N GLU A 144 -0.56 -32.85 15.78
CA GLU A 144 -0.35 -31.46 15.39
C GLU A 144 1.17 -31.25 15.36
N ASP A 145 1.72 -30.77 14.24
CA ASP A 145 3.14 -30.45 14.13
C ASP A 145 3.48 -29.37 15.17
N LEU A 146 3.95 -29.81 16.34
CA LEU A 146 4.41 -29.02 17.47
C LEU A 146 5.82 -28.48 17.20
N ASP A 147 6.05 -27.94 16.01
CA ASP A 147 7.37 -27.45 15.58
C ASP A 147 7.26 -26.17 14.71
N THR A 148 6.26 -25.32 14.98
CA THR A 148 6.36 -23.89 14.65
C THR A 148 6.49 -23.13 15.96
N GLU A 149 7.74 -22.95 16.42
CA GLU A 149 8.04 -22.00 17.48
C GLU A 149 7.37 -20.65 17.17
N LEU A 150 6.39 -20.29 18.00
CA LEU A 150 6.16 -18.94 18.52
C LEU A 150 6.10 -17.76 17.54
N ALA A 151 5.92 -17.97 16.24
CA ALA A 151 5.65 -16.88 15.29
C ALA A 151 4.16 -16.54 15.39
N ARG A 152 3.84 -15.49 16.16
CA ARG A 152 2.49 -14.94 16.21
C ARG A 152 2.13 -14.36 14.85
N HIS A 153 1.46 -15.16 14.02
CA HIS A 153 0.89 -14.68 12.75
C HIS A 153 -0.26 -13.72 13.02
N PRO A 154 -0.41 -12.64 12.24
CA PRO A 154 -1.58 -11.77 12.35
C PRO A 154 -2.84 -12.52 11.91
N ASP A 155 -3.99 -12.15 12.48
CA ASP A 155 -5.29 -12.72 12.12
C ASP A 155 -5.70 -12.33 10.69
N ALA A 156 -5.26 -11.17 10.21
CA ALA A 156 -5.55 -10.69 8.87
C ALA A 156 -4.40 -9.89 8.26
N VAL A 157 -4.19 -10.05 6.95
CA VAL A 157 -3.18 -9.32 6.19
C VAL A 157 -3.85 -8.59 5.03
N PHE A 158 -3.54 -7.31 4.90
CA PHE A 158 -4.06 -6.45 3.84
C PHE A 158 -2.91 -5.79 3.08
N ILE A 159 -3.12 -5.55 1.79
CA ILE A 159 -2.24 -4.73 0.96
C ILE A 159 -2.99 -3.47 0.55
N VAL A 160 -2.34 -2.32 0.71
CA VAL A 160 -2.71 -1.06 0.09
C VAL A 160 -1.72 -0.77 -1.03
N ALA A 161 -2.22 -0.65 -2.26
CA ALA A 161 -1.37 -0.38 -3.41
C ALA A 161 -2.12 0.37 -4.52
N PRO A 162 -1.38 1.06 -5.41
CA PRO A 162 -1.97 1.67 -6.59
C PRO A 162 -2.47 0.62 -7.59
N LYS A 163 -3.61 0.86 -8.22
CA LYS A 163 -4.16 -0.01 -9.27
C LYS A 163 -3.26 -0.10 -10.51
N SER A 164 -2.27 0.79 -10.65
CA SER A 164 -1.25 0.79 -11.68
C SER A 164 -0.09 -0.20 -11.43
N ALA A 165 -0.04 -0.84 -10.26
CA ALA A 165 0.94 -1.87 -9.90
C ALA A 165 0.57 -3.22 -10.53
N LYS A 166 1.03 -3.47 -11.76
CA LYS A 166 0.65 -4.64 -12.57
C LYS A 166 1.00 -5.99 -11.95
N TYR A 167 1.98 -6.06 -11.05
CA TYR A 167 2.38 -7.31 -10.40
C TYR A 167 1.23 -7.94 -9.60
N LEU A 168 0.30 -7.14 -9.07
CA LEU A 168 -0.86 -7.68 -8.34
C LEU A 168 -1.89 -8.35 -9.26
N ASP A 169 -1.79 -8.17 -10.58
CA ASP A 169 -2.74 -8.75 -11.53
C ASP A 169 -2.72 -10.29 -11.48
N SER A 170 -1.56 -10.90 -11.18
CA SER A 170 -1.43 -12.35 -11.05
C SER A 170 -2.17 -12.92 -9.84
N TYR A 171 -2.40 -12.13 -8.80
CA TYR A 171 -3.11 -12.57 -7.59
C TYR A 171 -4.61 -12.27 -7.63
N THR A 172 -5.07 -11.49 -8.61
CA THR A 172 -6.49 -11.11 -8.77
C THR A 172 -7.19 -11.90 -9.87
N LYS A 173 -6.43 -12.48 -10.80
CA LYS A 173 -6.95 -13.37 -11.83
C LYS A 173 -6.85 -14.81 -11.34
N LEU A 174 -7.95 -15.55 -11.43
CA LEU A 174 -7.97 -17.02 -11.34
C LEU A 174 -7.29 -17.63 -12.59
N GLU A 175 -6.01 -17.35 -12.80
CA GLU A 175 -5.23 -18.14 -13.76
C GLU A 175 -4.94 -19.50 -13.13
N SER A 176 -5.16 -20.56 -13.92
CA SER A 176 -5.24 -21.95 -13.47
C SER A 176 -3.90 -22.56 -13.03
N ASP A 177 -2.82 -21.77 -13.04
CA ASP A 177 -1.48 -22.13 -12.57
C ASP A 177 -1.27 -21.48 -11.18
N ARG A 178 -1.91 -22.10 -10.18
CA ARG A 178 -2.46 -21.44 -8.99
C ARG A 178 -1.40 -20.74 -8.13
N PRO A 179 -1.42 -19.40 -7.99
CA PRO A 179 -0.85 -18.78 -6.81
C PRO A 179 -1.65 -19.30 -5.60
N ASP A 180 -0.95 -19.84 -4.63
CA ASP A 180 -1.48 -20.20 -3.33
C ASP A 180 -2.13 -19.02 -2.59
N LEU A 181 -1.79 -17.79 -3.00
CA LEU A 181 -2.33 -16.53 -2.48
C LEU A 181 -3.30 -15.86 -3.47
N GLU A 182 -4.41 -15.35 -2.96
CA GLU A 182 -5.42 -14.58 -3.68
C GLU A 182 -5.60 -13.19 -3.05
N LEU A 183 -5.77 -12.17 -3.89
CA LEU A 183 -6.08 -10.81 -3.46
C LEU A 183 -7.53 -10.44 -3.79
N HIS A 184 -8.32 -10.16 -2.75
CA HIS A 184 -9.68 -9.67 -2.91
C HIS A 184 -9.75 -8.16 -2.65
N GLU A 185 -10.15 -7.38 -3.66
CA GLU A 185 -10.35 -5.94 -3.51
C GLU A 185 -11.54 -5.68 -2.57
N LEU A 186 -11.29 -5.02 -1.43
CA LEU A 186 -12.31 -4.67 -0.45
C LEU A 186 -12.72 -3.20 -0.54
N TRP A 187 -11.82 -2.35 -1.03
CA TRP A 187 -12.05 -0.92 -1.12
C TRP A 187 -11.18 -0.31 -2.23
N SER A 188 -11.68 0.75 -2.89
CA SER A 188 -10.86 1.52 -3.82
C SER A 188 -11.26 2.99 -3.93
N TYR A 189 -10.31 3.80 -4.39
CA TYR A 189 -10.45 5.22 -4.64
C TYR A 189 -9.89 5.59 -6.01
N SER A 190 -10.74 6.14 -6.88
CA SER A 190 -10.42 6.32 -8.31
C SER A 190 -9.64 7.60 -8.63
N LYS A 191 -9.69 8.62 -7.76
CA LYS A 191 -8.97 9.88 -7.95
C LYS A 191 -7.58 9.79 -7.31
N HIS A 192 -6.82 8.76 -7.66
CA HIS A 192 -5.44 8.61 -7.19
C HIS A 192 -4.48 8.31 -8.35
N ILE A 193 -3.40 9.08 -8.49
CA ILE A 193 -2.32 8.81 -9.47
C ILE A 193 -1.06 8.55 -8.66
N ASN A 194 -0.51 7.34 -8.79
CA ASN A 194 0.74 7.04 -8.15
C ASN A 194 1.88 7.77 -8.84
N MET A 195 2.62 8.56 -8.08
CA MET A 195 3.82 9.26 -8.52
C MET A 195 5.09 8.74 -7.82
N ASP A 196 4.94 7.79 -6.91
CA ASP A 196 6.05 7.26 -6.14
C ASP A 196 6.78 6.11 -6.84
N ASP A 197 6.12 5.46 -7.81
CA ASP A 197 6.62 4.30 -8.55
C ASP A 197 6.60 4.54 -10.08
N LEU A 198 7.27 5.62 -10.49
CA LEU A 198 7.42 6.00 -11.89
C LEU A 198 8.66 5.33 -12.51
N ASP A 199 8.47 4.14 -13.04
CA ASP A 199 9.50 3.30 -13.67
C ASP A 199 9.91 3.77 -15.08
N PHE A 200 10.26 5.05 -15.24
CA PHE A 200 10.58 5.61 -16.56
C PHE A 200 11.78 4.95 -17.25
N GLY A 201 12.73 4.40 -16.47
CA GLY A 201 13.94 3.77 -17.01
C GLY A 201 13.69 2.41 -17.67
N THR A 202 12.78 1.61 -17.11
CA THR A 202 12.47 0.26 -17.60
C THR A 202 11.26 0.24 -18.52
N ASP A 203 10.18 0.91 -18.14
CA ASP A 203 8.93 0.94 -18.92
C ASP A 203 9.04 1.92 -20.10
N GLY A 204 9.77 3.02 -19.94
CA GLY A 204 9.74 4.19 -20.82
C GLY A 204 8.69 5.23 -20.37
N ILE A 205 8.79 6.47 -20.88
CA ILE A 205 7.96 7.59 -20.40
C ILE A 205 6.48 7.42 -20.77
N ILE A 206 6.18 7.17 -22.05
CA ILE A 206 4.80 7.15 -22.57
C ILE A 206 4.00 5.98 -22.00
N SER A 207 4.62 4.80 -21.94
CA SER A 207 4.05 3.58 -21.35
C SER A 207 3.76 3.76 -19.85
N THR A 208 4.70 4.36 -19.10
CA THR A 208 4.51 4.69 -17.69
C THR A 208 3.33 5.63 -17.51
N LEU A 209 3.28 6.75 -18.26
CA LEU A 209 2.18 7.71 -18.18
C LEU A 209 0.84 7.07 -18.54
N ARG A 210 0.79 6.27 -19.61
CA ARG A 210 -0.43 5.53 -20.00
C ARG A 210 -0.86 4.56 -18.90
N ARG A 211 0.09 3.90 -18.23
CA ARG A 211 -0.16 2.99 -17.11
C ARG A 211 -0.73 3.73 -15.90
N VAL A 212 -0.06 4.77 -15.39
CA VAL A 212 -0.49 5.47 -14.16
C VAL A 212 -1.77 6.27 -14.35
N ILE A 213 -2.00 6.85 -15.54
CA ILE A 213 -3.23 7.60 -15.83
C ILE A 213 -4.39 6.65 -16.15
N GLY A 214 -4.14 5.60 -16.95
CA GLY A 214 -5.16 4.67 -17.41
C GLY A 214 -5.64 3.71 -16.31
N ARG A 215 -4.74 3.32 -15.39
CA ARG A 215 -5.05 2.48 -14.23
C ARG A 215 -4.96 3.27 -12.92
N ARG A 216 -5.33 4.54 -12.98
CA ARG A 216 -5.36 5.40 -11.80
C ARG A 216 -6.26 4.80 -10.73
N GLY A 217 -5.86 4.96 -9.48
CA GLY A 217 -6.60 4.58 -8.30
C GLY A 217 -5.71 3.94 -7.25
N LEU A 218 -6.19 3.95 -6.02
CA LEU A 218 -5.62 3.23 -4.88
C LEU A 218 -6.65 2.19 -4.44
N ALA A 219 -6.20 1.01 -4.02
CA ALA A 219 -7.08 -0.02 -3.50
C ALA A 219 -6.50 -0.68 -2.26
N VAL A 220 -7.41 -1.26 -1.47
CA VAL A 220 -7.10 -2.11 -0.31
C VAL A 220 -7.58 -3.51 -0.66
N TRP A 221 -6.66 -4.47 -0.63
CA TRP A 221 -6.92 -5.88 -0.86
C TRP A 221 -6.73 -6.68 0.42
N ALA A 222 -7.63 -7.62 0.70
CA ALA A 222 -7.36 -8.69 1.66
C ALA A 222 -6.56 -9.78 0.97
N VAL A 223 -5.52 -10.26 1.65
CA VAL A 223 -4.72 -11.39 1.18
C VAL A 223 -5.20 -12.67 1.82
N ARG A 224 -5.53 -13.67 1.00
CA ARG A 224 -6.00 -14.98 1.46
C ARG A 224 -5.17 -16.08 0.84
N ARG A 225 -5.08 -17.22 1.53
CA ARG A 225 -4.47 -18.42 0.98
C ARG A 225 -5.55 -19.43 0.63
N HIS A 226 -5.50 -19.99 -0.58
CA HIS A 226 -6.37 -21.10 -0.95
C HIS A 226 -5.81 -22.41 -0.40
N CYS A 227 -6.56 -23.03 0.52
CA CYS A 227 -6.28 -24.38 0.98
C CYS A 227 -7.23 -25.36 0.30
N THR A 228 -6.75 -26.05 -0.74
CA THR A 228 -7.48 -27.20 -1.29
C THR A 228 -7.45 -28.32 -0.28
N ARG A 229 -8.61 -28.68 0.27
CA ARG A 229 -8.78 -30.00 0.87
C ARG A 229 -8.61 -31.02 -0.27
N GLU A 230 -7.60 -31.87 -0.19
CA GLU A 230 -7.59 -33.12 -0.94
C GLU A 230 -8.90 -33.84 -0.60
N THR A 231 -9.86 -33.78 -1.51
CA THR A 231 -11.04 -34.64 -1.47
C THR A 231 -10.54 -36.04 -1.74
N ASP A 232 -10.68 -36.90 -0.74
CA ASP A 232 -10.43 -38.35 -0.83
C ASP A 232 -11.08 -38.89 -2.11
N GLU A 233 -10.28 -39.16 -3.15
CA GLU A 233 -10.69 -40.05 -4.23
C GLU A 233 -10.82 -41.45 -3.62
N ILE A 234 -12.05 -41.95 -3.65
CA ILE A 234 -12.53 -43.23 -3.11
C ILE A 234 -11.92 -44.40 -3.89
#